data_AF-A0A2W6AQT4-F1
#
_entry.id   AF-A0A2W6AQT4-F1
#
_cell.length_a   1.000
_cell.length_b   1.000
_cell.length_c   1.000
_cell.angle_alpha   90.00
_cell.angle_beta   90.00
_cell.angle_gamma   90.00
#
_symmetry.space_group_name_H-M   'P 1'
#
loop_
_entity.id
_entity.type
_entity.pdbx_description
1 polymer ?
#
loop_
_entity_poly.entity_id
_entity_poly.type
_entity_poly.pdbx_seq_one_letter_code
_entity_poly.pdbx_strand_id
1 'polypeptide(L)'
;MQASTSSLNPILGGQNQYIIPLFQRYYSWERKNWEALWEGVTELMDVDALRRQHFMGPLVFVPAVKNVITPTILVIDGQQRLMTLSLLLCELRDVAAQRGYEGLAKEIEGKFLVDPFHRDAEHLHVLPRQRDRDDYIAAVLRKHPPTGKIAKALMFFTDRISTLTGDQSEEFLRTFLTTTLAGLEFVVITLDHENAFEIFRSLNATGVPLSQSDLIRNFVFMHVEPSEQIEFDDRYWQPLEEMMGPVQTRSATLTSFFRDFLMKDGRYVSPSATFARFEEHYSGDNWTAEGLAEELTR
;
A
#
# COMPACT_ATOMS: atom_id res chain seq x y z
N MET A 1 -2.46 10.77 18.32
CA MET A 1 -2.42 9.31 18.04
C MET A 1 -3.63 8.62 18.65
N GLN A 2 -4.43 7.94 17.84
CA GLN A 2 -5.53 7.07 18.28
C GLN A 2 -5.29 5.67 17.71
N ALA A 3 -5.35 4.63 18.53
CA ALA A 3 -5.23 3.25 18.12
C ALA A 3 -6.52 2.50 18.43
N SER A 4 -7.04 1.76 17.45
CA SER A 4 -8.24 0.94 17.61
C SER A 4 -8.13 -0.33 16.79
N THR A 5 -8.85 -1.36 17.22
CA THR A 5 -9.00 -2.58 16.42
C THR A 5 -10.11 -2.40 15.40
N SER A 6 -9.91 -2.85 14.17
CA SER A 6 -10.88 -2.73 13.08
C SER A 6 -10.79 -3.92 12.13
N SER A 7 -11.87 -4.21 11.42
CA SER A 7 -11.88 -5.18 10.32
C SER A 7 -11.78 -4.48 8.96
N LEU A 8 -11.68 -5.23 7.88
CA LEU A 8 -11.60 -4.67 6.53
C LEU A 8 -12.88 -3.93 6.11
N ASN A 9 -14.04 -4.36 6.61
CA ASN A 9 -15.35 -3.79 6.26
C ASN A 9 -15.44 -2.27 6.50
N PRO A 10 -15.23 -1.72 7.71
CA PRO A 10 -15.27 -0.28 7.92
C PRO A 10 -14.12 0.48 7.24
N ILE A 11 -13.03 -0.21 6.88
CA ILE A 11 -11.88 0.41 6.22
C ILE A 11 -12.24 0.66 4.75
N LEU A 12 -12.48 -0.40 3.97
CA LEU A 12 -12.77 -0.29 2.54
C LEU A 12 -14.24 0.01 2.24
N GLY A 13 -15.16 -0.28 3.16
CA GLY A 13 -16.59 0.02 3.02
C GLY A 13 -17.00 1.42 3.49
N GLY A 14 -16.03 2.21 3.99
CA GLY A 14 -16.24 3.59 4.40
C GLY A 14 -16.22 4.57 3.24
N GLN A 15 -16.42 5.86 3.54
CA GLN A 15 -16.40 6.97 2.56
C GLN A 15 -15.00 7.55 2.34
N ASN A 16 -13.95 6.90 2.85
CA ASN A 16 -12.59 7.42 2.78
C ASN A 16 -11.89 6.90 1.53
N GLN A 17 -11.16 7.78 0.84
CA GLN A 17 -10.17 7.38 -0.15
C GLN A 17 -8.81 7.20 0.52
N TYR A 18 -8.19 6.04 0.34
CA TYR A 18 -6.87 5.69 0.86
C TYR A 18 -5.79 5.94 -0.20
N ILE A 19 -5.03 7.01 -0.04
CA ILE A 19 -3.97 7.41 -0.95
C ILE A 19 -2.65 6.79 -0.49
N ILE A 20 -1.97 6.09 -1.38
CA ILE A 20 -0.60 5.63 -1.18
C ILE A 20 0.36 6.78 -1.54
N PRO A 21 1.08 7.38 -0.57
CA PRO A 21 1.96 8.51 -0.84
C PRO A 21 3.11 8.16 -1.80
N LEU A 22 3.65 9.16 -2.50
CA LEU A 22 4.75 8.98 -3.47
C LEU A 22 6.03 8.41 -2.86
N PHE A 23 6.22 8.61 -1.57
CA PHE A 23 7.37 8.10 -0.86
C PHE A 23 7.30 6.61 -0.52
N GLN A 24 6.10 6.03 -0.53
CA GLN A 24 5.95 4.61 -0.28
C GLN A 24 6.47 3.77 -1.46
N ARG A 25 6.92 2.55 -1.13
CA ARG A 25 7.38 1.58 -2.13
C ARG A 25 6.22 1.10 -3.02
N TYR A 26 6.54 0.80 -4.28
CA TYR A 26 5.61 0.15 -5.21
C TYR A 26 5.13 -1.23 -4.73
N TYR A 27 4.11 -1.77 -5.37
CA TYR A 27 3.60 -3.10 -5.13
C TYR A 27 4.71 -4.15 -5.27
N SER A 28 4.95 -4.87 -4.19
CA SER A 28 6.13 -5.73 -4.04
C SER A 28 5.80 -7.12 -3.51
N TRP A 29 4.61 -7.34 -2.96
CA TRP A 29 4.15 -8.67 -2.54
C TRP A 29 4.26 -9.69 -3.67
N GLU A 30 4.61 -10.91 -3.28
CA GLU A 30 4.85 -12.02 -4.19
C GLU A 30 4.04 -13.24 -3.74
N ARG A 31 4.17 -14.35 -4.46
CA ARG A 31 3.37 -15.57 -4.25
C ARG A 31 3.26 -16.00 -2.78
N LYS A 32 4.37 -16.03 -2.04
CA LYS A 32 4.38 -16.38 -0.61
C LYS A 32 3.45 -15.50 0.24
N ASN A 33 3.34 -14.21 -0.10
CA ASN A 33 2.49 -13.27 0.61
C ASN A 33 1.01 -13.49 0.25
N TRP A 34 0.72 -13.78 -1.02
CA TRP A 34 -0.63 -14.07 -1.48
C TRP A 34 -1.14 -15.40 -0.90
N GLU A 35 -0.27 -16.41 -0.83
CA GLU A 35 -0.56 -17.70 -0.18
C GLU A 35 -0.87 -17.52 1.31
N ALA A 36 -0.02 -16.80 2.05
CA ALA A 36 -0.27 -16.52 3.46
C ALA A 36 -1.60 -15.75 3.70
N LEU A 37 -1.91 -14.76 2.85
CA LEU A 37 -3.19 -14.05 2.92
C LEU A 37 -4.36 -15.00 2.62
N TRP A 38 -4.24 -15.83 1.58
CA TRP A 38 -5.27 -16.77 1.17
C TRP A 38 -5.55 -17.82 2.26
N GLU A 39 -4.51 -18.40 2.83
CA GLU A 39 -4.60 -19.33 3.97
C GLU A 39 -5.28 -18.65 5.16
N GLY A 40 -4.86 -17.43 5.51
CA GLY A 40 -5.46 -16.67 6.60
C GLY A 40 -6.96 -16.40 6.42
N VAL A 41 -7.45 -16.18 5.19
CA VAL A 41 -8.89 -16.02 4.90
C VAL A 41 -9.61 -17.36 4.92
N THR A 42 -9.04 -18.40 4.29
CA THR A 42 -9.72 -19.69 4.14
C THR A 42 -9.78 -20.51 5.43
N GLU A 43 -8.80 -20.37 6.32
CA GLU A 43 -8.86 -20.93 7.67
C GLU A 43 -10.08 -20.42 8.45
N LEU A 44 -10.50 -19.17 8.22
CA LEU A 44 -11.66 -18.57 8.88
C LEU A 44 -13.00 -19.05 8.34
N MET A 45 -13.01 -19.75 7.20
CA MET A 45 -14.20 -20.38 6.65
C MET A 45 -14.49 -21.75 7.25
N ASP A 46 -13.54 -22.33 7.98
CA ASP A 46 -13.78 -23.57 8.71
C ASP A 46 -14.83 -23.35 9.81
N VAL A 47 -15.76 -24.29 9.93
CA VAL A 47 -16.87 -24.24 10.89
C VAL A 47 -16.33 -24.16 12.33
N ASP A 48 -15.19 -24.80 12.59
CA ASP A 48 -14.52 -24.77 13.90
C ASP A 48 -13.78 -23.44 14.17
N ALA A 49 -13.65 -22.59 13.15
CA ALA A 49 -12.98 -21.30 13.19
C ALA A 49 -13.93 -20.09 13.17
N LEU A 50 -15.26 -20.30 13.16
CA LEU A 50 -16.32 -19.25 13.06
C LEU A 50 -16.28 -18.13 14.12
N ARG A 51 -15.37 -18.17 15.09
CA ARG A 51 -15.13 -17.12 16.10
C ARG A 51 -13.69 -16.60 16.15
N ARG A 52 -12.83 -17.07 15.24
CA ARG A 52 -11.45 -16.63 15.16
C ARG A 52 -11.38 -15.39 14.29
N GLN A 53 -10.41 -14.55 14.58
CA GLN A 53 -10.00 -13.46 13.72
C GLN A 53 -8.57 -13.74 13.29
N HIS A 54 -8.23 -13.38 12.06
CA HIS A 54 -6.87 -13.46 11.55
C HIS A 54 -6.22 -12.09 11.65
N PHE A 55 -5.18 -11.97 12.48
CA PHE A 55 -4.49 -10.71 12.67
C PHE A 55 -3.58 -10.40 11.49
N MET A 56 -3.88 -9.29 10.80
CA MET A 56 -3.17 -8.85 9.59
C MET A 56 -2.02 -7.87 9.87
N GLY A 57 -1.85 -7.43 11.12
CA GLY A 57 -0.88 -6.40 11.49
C GLY A 57 -1.48 -4.99 11.54
N PRO A 58 -0.64 -3.97 11.75
CA PRO A 58 -1.09 -2.59 11.86
C PRO A 58 -1.40 -1.97 10.50
N LEU A 59 -2.32 -1.00 10.50
CA LEU A 59 -2.49 -0.02 9.43
C LEU A 59 -2.25 1.36 10.01
N VAL A 60 -1.45 2.17 9.33
CA VAL A 60 -1.08 3.50 9.84
C VAL A 60 -1.56 4.54 8.86
N PHE A 61 -2.38 5.46 9.38
CA PHE A 61 -3.13 6.42 8.60
C PHE A 61 -2.86 7.84 9.06
N VAL A 62 -2.74 8.76 8.10
CA VAL A 62 -2.71 10.21 8.35
C VAL A 62 -3.85 10.83 7.53
N PRO A 63 -4.87 11.44 8.15
CA PRO A 63 -5.92 12.14 7.42
C PRO A 63 -5.28 13.28 6.62
N ALA A 64 -5.45 13.33 5.30
CA ALA A 64 -4.75 14.30 4.43
C ALA A 64 -5.53 15.60 4.25
N VAL A 65 -6.82 15.51 3.91
CA VAL A 65 -7.65 16.70 3.67
C VAL A 65 -9.08 16.45 4.15
N LYS A 66 -9.54 17.30 5.08
CA LYS A 66 -10.90 17.23 5.66
C LYS A 66 -11.97 18.01 4.86
N ASN A 67 -11.59 18.75 3.82
CA ASN A 67 -12.44 19.68 3.08
C ASN A 67 -12.64 19.32 1.58
N VAL A 68 -12.42 18.07 1.19
CA VAL A 68 -12.76 17.56 -0.15
C VAL A 68 -14.08 16.78 -0.06
N ILE A 69 -14.78 16.61 -1.18
CA ILE A 69 -16.03 15.85 -1.28
C ILE A 69 -15.86 14.43 -0.70
N THR A 70 -14.69 13.82 -0.93
CA THR A 70 -14.27 12.54 -0.34
C THR A 70 -13.13 12.78 0.66
N PRO A 71 -13.30 12.44 1.96
CA PRO A 71 -12.21 12.48 2.92
C PRO A 71 -11.05 11.59 2.47
N THR A 72 -9.84 12.13 2.47
CA THR A 72 -8.63 11.42 2.05
C THR A 72 -7.79 11.00 3.24
N ILE A 73 -7.26 9.79 3.18
CA ILE A 73 -6.38 9.20 4.19
C ILE A 73 -5.09 8.76 3.49
N LEU A 74 -3.96 9.29 3.94
CA LEU A 74 -2.65 8.80 3.53
C LEU A 74 -2.34 7.48 4.24
N VAL A 75 -1.97 6.46 3.46
CA VAL A 75 -1.54 5.17 3.99
C VAL A 75 -0.03 5.19 4.20
N ILE A 76 0.37 5.27 5.47
CA ILE A 76 1.77 5.33 5.89
C ILE A 76 2.36 3.93 6.06
N ASP A 77 1.56 2.97 6.52
CA ASP A 77 1.92 1.55 6.60
C ASP A 77 0.66 0.69 6.38
N GLY A 78 0.86 -0.54 5.90
CA GLY A 78 -0.19 -1.47 5.52
C GLY A 78 -0.58 -1.41 4.05
N GLN A 79 0.09 -0.57 3.26
CA GLN A 79 -0.22 -0.36 1.85
C GLN A 79 -0.29 -1.65 1.02
N GLN A 80 0.66 -2.57 1.19
CA GLN A 80 0.69 -3.84 0.43
C GLN A 80 -0.48 -4.75 0.80
N ARG A 81 -0.89 -4.76 2.08
CA ARG A 81 -2.04 -5.52 2.58
C ARG A 81 -3.34 -4.97 2.00
N LEU A 82 -3.54 -3.66 2.14
CA LEU A 82 -4.75 -2.99 1.69
C LEU A 82 -4.93 -3.12 0.17
N MET A 83 -3.85 -2.92 -0.60
CA MET A 83 -3.87 -3.08 -2.04
C MET A 83 -4.16 -4.53 -2.45
N THR A 84 -3.51 -5.53 -1.83
CA THR A 84 -3.75 -6.94 -2.16
C THR A 84 -5.16 -7.39 -1.80
N LEU A 85 -5.72 -6.92 -0.69
CA LEU A 85 -7.11 -7.20 -0.30
C LEU A 85 -8.10 -6.59 -1.28
N SER A 86 -7.83 -5.37 -1.77
CA SER A 86 -8.63 -4.78 -2.84
C SER A 86 -8.54 -5.59 -4.15
N LEU A 87 -7.37 -6.11 -4.53
CA LEU A 87 -7.22 -7.00 -5.69
C LEU A 87 -7.97 -8.32 -5.51
N LEU A 88 -7.97 -8.91 -4.30
CA LEU A 88 -8.78 -10.09 -3.97
C LEU A 88 -10.28 -9.81 -4.17
N LEU A 89 -10.76 -8.64 -3.75
CA LEU A 89 -12.15 -8.22 -3.96
C LEU A 89 -12.48 -7.99 -5.43
N CYS A 90 -11.53 -7.49 -6.25
CA CYS A 90 -11.70 -7.40 -7.70
C CYS A 90 -11.97 -8.77 -8.32
N GLU A 91 -11.18 -9.77 -7.94
CA GLU A 91 -11.34 -11.14 -8.47
C GLU A 91 -12.62 -11.80 -7.99
N LEU A 92 -13.02 -11.59 -6.73
CA LEU A 92 -14.30 -12.10 -6.23
C LEU A 92 -15.50 -11.50 -6.97
N ARG A 93 -15.45 -10.19 -7.24
CA ARG A 93 -16.44 -9.47 -8.05
C ARG A 93 -16.51 -10.05 -9.46
N ASP A 94 -15.36 -10.32 -10.09
CA ASP A 94 -15.31 -10.79 -11.46
C ASP A 94 -15.79 -12.24 -11.59
N VAL A 95 -15.46 -13.11 -10.63
CA VAL A 95 -16.03 -14.46 -10.52
C VAL A 95 -17.54 -14.41 -10.30
N ALA A 96 -18.04 -13.51 -9.45
CA ALA A 96 -19.47 -13.35 -9.23
C ALA A 96 -20.20 -12.91 -10.51
N ALA A 97 -19.65 -11.94 -11.25
CA ALA A 97 -20.20 -11.48 -12.52
C ALA A 97 -20.20 -12.61 -13.58
N GLN A 98 -19.11 -13.36 -13.71
CA GLN A 98 -19.00 -14.49 -14.65
C GLN A 98 -20.04 -15.58 -14.37
N ARG A 99 -20.46 -15.75 -13.11
CA ARG A 99 -21.50 -16.70 -12.70
C ARG A 99 -22.93 -16.15 -12.79
N GLY A 100 -23.10 -14.91 -13.24
CA GLY A 100 -24.40 -14.25 -13.34
C GLY A 100 -24.93 -13.70 -12.01
N TYR A 101 -24.10 -13.63 -10.96
CA TYR A 101 -24.45 -13.04 -9.66
C TYR A 101 -24.24 -11.52 -9.67
N GLU A 102 -24.92 -10.84 -10.59
CA GLU A 102 -24.80 -9.39 -10.85
C GLU A 102 -25.03 -8.53 -9.61
N GLY A 103 -25.95 -8.96 -8.73
CA GLY A 103 -26.23 -8.26 -7.47
C GLY A 103 -25.02 -8.24 -6.53
N LEU A 104 -24.34 -9.38 -6.38
CA LEU A 104 -23.12 -9.49 -5.59
C LEU A 104 -21.95 -8.73 -6.23
N ALA A 105 -21.78 -8.83 -7.55
CA ALA A 105 -20.73 -8.11 -8.26
C ALA A 105 -20.87 -6.59 -8.08
N LYS A 106 -22.07 -6.05 -8.27
CA LYS A 106 -22.36 -4.62 -8.07
C LYS A 106 -22.18 -4.18 -6.62
N GLU A 107 -22.55 -5.03 -5.67
CA GLU A 107 -22.31 -4.78 -4.24
C GLU A 107 -20.82 -4.65 -3.94
N ILE A 108 -19.99 -5.59 -4.42
CA ILE A 108 -18.55 -5.54 -4.16
C ILE A 108 -17.92 -4.31 -4.79
N GLU A 109 -18.29 -4.03 -6.04
CA GLU A 109 -17.79 -2.89 -6.80
C GLU A 109 -18.12 -1.57 -6.10
N GLY A 110 -19.40 -1.26 -5.90
CA GLY A 110 -19.84 0.04 -5.39
C GLY A 110 -19.68 0.26 -3.88
N LYS A 111 -19.34 -0.78 -3.10
CA LYS A 111 -19.08 -0.63 -1.66
C LYS A 111 -17.60 -0.64 -1.30
N PHE A 112 -16.76 -1.38 -2.03
CA PHE A 112 -15.39 -1.67 -1.54
C PHE A 112 -14.28 -1.30 -2.53
N LEU A 113 -14.60 -1.13 -3.81
CA LEU A 113 -13.60 -0.84 -4.83
C LEU A 113 -13.71 0.59 -5.30
N VAL A 114 -14.95 1.04 -5.52
CA VAL A 114 -15.24 2.31 -6.16
C VAL A 114 -16.41 3.05 -5.48
N ASP A 115 -16.30 4.36 -5.34
CA ASP A 115 -17.37 5.26 -4.89
C ASP A 115 -18.25 5.73 -6.07
N PRO A 116 -19.48 5.21 -6.25
CA PRO A 116 -20.30 5.45 -7.42
C PRO A 116 -20.69 6.93 -7.64
N PHE A 117 -20.45 7.81 -6.67
CA PHE A 117 -20.74 9.24 -6.76
C PHE A 117 -19.59 10.09 -7.31
N HIS A 118 -18.40 9.50 -7.49
CA HIS A 118 -17.20 10.19 -7.96
C HIS A 118 -16.78 9.73 -9.37
N ARG A 119 -15.90 10.50 -10.02
CA ARG A 119 -15.37 10.20 -11.38
C ARG A 119 -13.84 10.09 -11.35
N ASP A 120 -13.29 9.52 -12.41
CA ASP A 120 -11.84 9.39 -12.62
C ASP A 120 -11.11 8.72 -11.44
N ALA A 121 -9.95 9.25 -11.00
CA ALA A 121 -9.17 8.65 -9.92
C ALA A 121 -9.80 8.85 -8.54
N GLU A 122 -10.68 9.85 -8.38
CA GLU A 122 -11.44 10.11 -7.14
C GLU A 122 -12.47 9.01 -6.86
N HIS A 123 -12.78 8.20 -7.87
CA HIS A 123 -13.68 7.05 -7.78
C HIS A 123 -13.07 5.90 -6.96
N LEU A 124 -11.74 5.77 -6.87
CA LEU A 124 -11.12 4.57 -6.28
C LEU A 124 -11.03 4.67 -4.77
N HIS A 125 -11.37 3.60 -4.06
CA HIS A 125 -11.19 3.53 -2.60
C HIS A 125 -9.72 3.46 -2.20
N VAL A 126 -8.86 2.86 -3.01
CA VAL A 126 -7.40 2.89 -2.84
C VAL A 126 -6.78 3.52 -4.07
N LEU A 127 -5.92 4.51 -3.87
CA LEU A 127 -5.19 5.20 -4.95
C LEU A 127 -3.69 4.88 -4.83
N PRO A 128 -3.16 3.95 -5.65
CA PRO A 128 -1.74 3.61 -5.64
C PRO A 128 -0.83 4.72 -6.18
N ARG A 129 0.47 4.53 -5.94
CA ARG A 129 1.53 5.32 -6.56
C ARG A 129 1.51 5.16 -8.09
N GLN A 130 1.95 6.20 -8.80
CA GLN A 130 1.80 6.36 -10.26
C GLN A 130 2.17 5.14 -11.10
N ARG A 131 3.27 4.43 -10.79
CA ARG A 131 3.69 3.26 -11.57
C ARG A 131 2.74 2.06 -11.46
N ASP A 132 2.17 1.84 -10.27
CA ASP A 132 1.21 0.76 -10.03
C ASP A 132 -0.21 1.19 -10.40
N ARG A 133 -0.43 2.49 -10.54
CA ARG A 133 -1.75 3.10 -10.70
C ARG A 133 -2.45 2.61 -11.96
N ASP A 134 -1.75 2.53 -13.09
CA ASP A 134 -2.38 2.12 -14.36
C ASP A 134 -2.88 0.66 -14.28
N ASP A 135 -2.01 -0.28 -13.91
CA ASP A 135 -2.37 -1.70 -13.75
C ASP A 135 -3.44 -1.92 -12.67
N TYR A 136 -3.41 -1.15 -11.58
CA TYR A 136 -4.43 -1.23 -10.54
C TYR A 136 -5.78 -0.66 -11.00
N ILE A 137 -5.79 0.48 -11.68
CA ILE A 137 -6.99 1.04 -12.30
C ILE A 137 -7.55 0.07 -13.33
N ALA A 138 -6.68 -0.59 -14.10
CA ALA A 138 -7.06 -1.57 -15.08
C ALA A 138 -7.77 -2.77 -14.43
N ALA A 139 -7.30 -3.22 -13.25
CA ALA A 139 -7.95 -4.27 -12.46
C ALA A 139 -9.30 -3.84 -11.89
N VAL A 140 -9.37 -2.63 -11.30
CA VAL A 140 -10.58 -2.13 -10.64
C VAL A 140 -11.64 -1.73 -11.67
N LEU A 141 -11.29 -1.00 -12.72
CA LEU A 141 -12.24 -0.48 -13.71
C LEU A 141 -12.35 -1.36 -14.97
N ARG A 142 -11.61 -2.47 -15.05
CA ARG A 142 -11.61 -3.41 -16.19
C ARG A 142 -11.29 -2.74 -17.54
N LYS A 143 -10.42 -1.72 -17.55
CA LYS A 143 -10.10 -0.93 -18.77
C LYS A 143 -9.22 -1.69 -19.75
N HIS A 144 -8.22 -2.42 -19.25
CA HIS A 144 -7.28 -3.23 -20.02
C HIS A 144 -6.72 -4.36 -19.13
N PRO A 145 -6.06 -5.38 -19.68
CA PRO A 145 -5.39 -6.39 -18.87
C PRO A 145 -4.22 -5.79 -18.09
N PRO A 146 -4.17 -5.94 -16.75
CA PRO A 146 -3.01 -5.55 -15.96
C PRO A 146 -1.77 -6.35 -16.33
N THR A 147 -0.60 -5.83 -15.99
CA THR A 147 0.71 -6.44 -16.21
C THR A 147 1.51 -6.62 -14.90
N GLY A 148 2.74 -7.14 -15.02
CA GLY A 148 3.69 -7.17 -13.90
C GLY A 148 3.25 -8.00 -12.69
N LYS A 149 3.47 -7.46 -11.49
CA LYS A 149 3.16 -8.14 -10.22
C LYS A 149 1.65 -8.14 -9.92
N ILE A 150 0.94 -7.09 -10.32
CA ILE A 150 -0.52 -6.99 -10.11
C ILE A 150 -1.24 -8.06 -10.92
N ALA A 151 -0.89 -8.24 -12.21
CA ALA A 151 -1.44 -9.31 -13.04
C ALA A 151 -1.25 -10.70 -12.42
N LYS A 152 -0.05 -10.98 -11.89
CA LYS A 152 0.26 -12.25 -11.23
C LYS A 152 -0.56 -12.47 -9.95
N ALA A 153 -0.80 -11.40 -9.18
CA ALA A 153 -1.64 -11.46 -7.99
C ALA A 153 -3.10 -11.75 -8.35
N LEU A 154 -3.64 -11.06 -9.36
CA LEU A 154 -4.98 -11.28 -9.89
C LEU A 154 -5.14 -12.73 -10.35
N MET A 155 -4.28 -13.21 -11.25
CA MET A 155 -4.28 -14.61 -11.72
C MET A 155 -4.25 -15.62 -10.57
N PHE A 156 -3.45 -15.36 -9.53
CA PHE A 156 -3.40 -16.21 -8.35
C PHE A 156 -4.75 -16.26 -7.63
N PHE A 157 -5.39 -15.11 -7.38
CA PHE A 157 -6.68 -15.07 -6.71
C PHE A 157 -7.82 -15.60 -7.59
N THR A 158 -7.79 -15.38 -8.91
CA THR A 158 -8.75 -15.99 -9.85
C THR A 158 -8.73 -17.52 -9.72
N ASP A 159 -7.53 -18.11 -9.76
CA ASP A 159 -7.33 -19.57 -9.65
C ASP A 159 -7.83 -20.11 -8.30
N ARG A 160 -7.44 -19.42 -7.22
CA ARG A 160 -7.81 -19.80 -5.85
C ARG A 160 -9.31 -19.69 -5.59
N ILE A 161 -9.94 -18.59 -5.97
CA ILE A 161 -11.39 -18.39 -5.83
C ILE A 161 -12.12 -19.42 -6.68
N SER A 162 -11.73 -19.61 -7.95
CA SER A 162 -12.39 -20.59 -8.83
C SER A 162 -12.28 -22.02 -8.29
N THR A 163 -11.11 -22.39 -7.75
CA THR A 163 -10.90 -23.71 -7.13
C THR A 163 -11.74 -23.90 -5.87
N LEU A 164 -11.75 -22.91 -4.97
CA LEU A 164 -12.52 -22.98 -3.73
C LEU A 164 -14.03 -23.00 -3.98
N THR A 165 -14.47 -22.18 -4.93
CA THR A 165 -15.89 -21.94 -5.18
C THR A 165 -16.49 -22.90 -6.20
N GLY A 166 -15.74 -23.67 -6.99
CA GLY A 166 -16.27 -24.71 -7.90
C GLY A 166 -17.60 -24.31 -8.58
N ASP A 167 -18.66 -25.11 -8.40
CA ASP A 167 -20.06 -24.77 -8.78
C ASP A 167 -20.92 -24.30 -7.59
N GLN A 168 -20.28 -23.79 -6.53
CA GLN A 168 -20.96 -23.28 -5.33
C GLN A 168 -21.86 -22.08 -5.63
N SER A 169 -22.88 -21.93 -4.78
CA SER A 169 -23.93 -20.91 -4.88
C SER A 169 -23.43 -19.49 -4.59
N GLU A 170 -24.23 -18.49 -4.96
CA GLU A 170 -24.02 -17.09 -4.57
C GLU A 170 -23.84 -16.94 -3.05
N GLU A 171 -24.58 -17.73 -2.25
CA GLU A 171 -24.50 -17.71 -0.79
C GLU A 171 -23.09 -18.05 -0.30
N PHE A 172 -22.42 -19.03 -0.91
CA PHE A 172 -21.04 -19.36 -0.56
C PHE A 172 -20.07 -18.21 -0.86
N LEU A 173 -20.22 -17.54 -2.01
CA LEU A 173 -19.40 -16.37 -2.35
C LEU A 173 -19.67 -15.21 -1.38
N ARG A 174 -20.92 -15.03 -0.93
CA ARG A 174 -21.28 -14.05 0.12
C ARG A 174 -20.69 -14.39 1.47
N THR A 175 -20.62 -15.68 1.82
CA THR A 175 -19.90 -16.14 3.01
C THR A 175 -18.41 -15.81 2.89
N PHE A 176 -17.76 -16.14 1.76
CA PHE A 176 -16.36 -15.79 1.52
C PHE A 176 -16.11 -14.28 1.64
N LEU A 177 -16.97 -13.45 1.03
CA LEU A 177 -16.90 -11.99 1.14
C LEU A 177 -17.00 -11.54 2.60
N THR A 178 -18.00 -12.03 3.34
CA THR A 178 -18.25 -11.63 4.72
C THR A 178 -17.12 -12.08 5.64
N THR A 179 -16.60 -13.29 5.46
CA THR A 179 -15.43 -13.80 6.18
C THR A 179 -14.19 -12.95 5.89
N THR A 180 -13.95 -12.60 4.63
CA THR A 180 -12.83 -11.71 4.25
C THR A 180 -12.97 -10.33 4.90
N LEU A 181 -14.17 -9.76 4.89
CA LEU A 181 -14.43 -8.40 5.36
C LEU A 181 -14.44 -8.28 6.90
N ALA A 182 -14.96 -9.29 7.61
CA ALA A 182 -15.17 -9.25 9.05
C ALA A 182 -14.11 -10.04 9.84
N GLY A 183 -13.57 -11.10 9.26
CA GLY A 183 -12.65 -12.02 9.92
C GLY A 183 -11.19 -11.56 9.95
N LEU A 184 -10.79 -10.65 9.06
CA LEU A 184 -9.46 -10.06 9.07
C LEU A 184 -9.40 -8.87 10.03
N GLU A 185 -8.51 -8.93 11.00
CA GLU A 185 -8.36 -7.93 12.05
C GLU A 185 -7.08 -7.12 11.90
N PHE A 186 -7.20 -5.79 12.05
CA PHE A 186 -6.12 -4.82 11.99
C PHE A 186 -6.09 -3.98 13.26
N VAL A 187 -4.89 -3.58 13.68
CA VAL A 187 -4.73 -2.43 14.59
C VAL A 187 -4.60 -1.20 13.71
N VAL A 188 -5.63 -0.36 13.69
CA VAL A 188 -5.63 0.92 12.97
C VAL A 188 -5.07 1.99 13.87
N ILE A 189 -4.02 2.66 13.41
CA ILE A 189 -3.35 3.75 14.08
C ILE A 189 -3.56 5.01 13.23
N THR A 190 -4.34 5.95 13.75
CA THR A 190 -4.54 7.26 13.12
C THR A 190 -3.65 8.28 13.78
N LEU A 191 -2.83 8.93 12.96
CA LEU A 191 -1.85 9.92 13.35
C LEU A 191 -2.30 11.31 12.93
N ASP A 192 -1.98 12.29 13.78
CA ASP A 192 -2.02 13.70 13.42
C ASP A 192 -0.78 14.00 12.57
N HIS A 193 -0.88 14.94 11.61
CA HIS A 193 0.19 15.23 10.64
C HIS A 193 1.57 15.43 11.29
N GLU A 194 1.63 16.10 12.44
CA GLU A 194 2.86 16.43 13.15
C GLU A 194 3.60 15.21 13.73
N ASN A 195 2.90 14.11 13.99
CA ASN A 195 3.45 12.91 14.66
C ASN A 195 3.69 11.73 13.70
N ALA A 196 3.42 11.91 12.41
CA ALA A 196 3.44 10.82 11.42
C ALA A 196 4.81 10.11 11.36
N PHE A 197 5.89 10.87 11.51
CA PHE A 197 7.25 10.41 11.27
C PHE A 197 7.88 9.64 12.43
N GLU A 198 7.79 10.15 13.66
CA GLU A 198 8.34 9.47 14.82
C GLU A 198 7.68 8.10 15.05
N ILE A 199 6.37 8.02 14.80
CA ILE A 199 5.61 6.78 14.95
C ILE A 199 5.89 5.84 13.78
N PHE A 200 6.09 6.34 12.56
CA PHE A 200 6.54 5.54 11.43
C PHE A 200 7.89 4.87 11.67
N ARG A 201 8.85 5.58 12.29
CA ARG A 201 10.14 5.01 12.71
C ARG A 201 9.94 3.81 13.64
N SER A 202 9.01 3.93 14.59
CA SER A 202 8.72 2.89 15.59
C SER A 202 8.01 1.65 15.01
N LEU A 203 7.13 1.84 14.02
CA LEU A 203 6.25 0.78 13.50
C LEU A 203 6.93 -0.10 12.45
N ASN A 204 7.87 0.44 11.68
CA ASN A 204 8.63 -0.34 10.68
C ASN A 204 9.56 -1.42 11.27
N ALA A 205 9.67 -1.50 12.61
CA ALA A 205 10.43 -2.54 13.29
C ALA A 205 9.76 -3.93 13.21
N THR A 206 8.47 -4.02 12.89
CA THR A 206 7.69 -5.28 12.93
C THR A 206 6.94 -5.53 11.61
N GLY A 207 7.65 -6.03 10.59
CA GLY A 207 7.06 -6.40 9.29
C GLY A 207 8.10 -6.80 8.25
N VAL A 208 7.76 -6.71 6.95
CA VAL A 208 8.78 -6.64 5.89
C VAL A 208 9.43 -5.27 6.00
N PRO A 209 10.64 -5.17 6.57
CA PRO A 209 11.21 -3.89 6.91
C PRO A 209 11.40 -3.05 5.65
N LEU A 210 11.14 -1.76 5.77
CA LEU A 210 11.55 -0.81 4.75
C LEU A 210 13.08 -0.85 4.64
N SER A 211 13.56 -0.77 3.40
CA SER A 211 15.00 -0.60 3.18
C SER A 211 15.45 0.75 3.76
N GLN A 212 16.74 0.90 4.05
CA GLN A 212 17.26 2.19 4.51
C GLN A 212 17.03 3.29 3.47
N SER A 213 17.11 2.95 2.18
CA SER A 213 16.76 3.89 1.10
C SER A 213 15.28 4.28 1.11
N ASP A 214 14.36 3.38 1.45
CA ASP A 214 12.94 3.73 1.56
C ASP A 214 12.73 4.72 2.72
N LEU A 215 13.37 4.49 3.86
CA LEU A 215 13.29 5.40 5.01
C LEU A 215 13.84 6.80 4.67
N ILE A 216 14.98 6.86 3.98
CA ILE A 216 15.56 8.13 3.51
C ILE A 216 14.61 8.82 2.52
N ARG A 217 14.06 8.09 1.55
CA ARG A 217 13.07 8.62 0.60
C ARG A 217 11.88 9.25 1.35
N ASN A 218 11.32 8.54 2.32
CA ASN A 218 10.21 9.04 3.12
C ASN A 218 10.56 10.34 3.85
N PHE A 219 11.73 10.37 4.48
CA PHE A 219 12.22 11.56 5.16
C PHE A 219 12.32 12.76 4.21
N VAL A 220 12.92 12.58 3.03
CA VAL A 220 13.06 13.68 2.06
C VAL A 220 11.71 14.18 1.57
N PHE A 221 10.81 13.29 1.14
CA PHE A 221 9.50 13.68 0.62
C PHE A 221 8.60 14.35 1.66
N MET A 222 8.76 14.03 2.95
CA MET A 222 8.04 14.74 4.00
C MET A 222 8.49 16.19 4.18
N HIS A 223 9.70 16.54 3.74
CA HIS A 223 10.18 17.92 3.73
C HIS A 223 9.83 18.65 2.42
N VAL A 224 9.04 18.02 1.55
CA VAL A 224 8.49 18.61 0.33
C VAL A 224 7.00 18.85 0.53
N GLU A 225 6.54 20.06 0.24
CA GLU A 225 5.13 20.42 0.33
C GLU A 225 4.27 19.45 -0.50
N PRO A 226 3.12 18.97 0.01
CA PRO A 226 2.32 17.95 -0.68
C PRO A 226 1.94 18.31 -2.12
N SER A 227 1.74 19.60 -2.42
CA SER A 227 1.45 20.09 -3.77
C SER A 227 2.64 20.01 -4.72
N GLU A 228 3.86 19.97 -4.20
CA GLU A 228 5.12 19.99 -4.97
C GLU A 228 5.75 18.59 -5.07
N GLN A 229 5.30 17.61 -4.28
CA GLN A 229 5.87 16.26 -4.26
C GLN A 229 5.89 15.54 -5.62
N ILE A 230 4.89 15.80 -6.48
CA ILE A 230 4.87 15.22 -7.85
C ILE A 230 5.99 15.83 -8.69
N GLU A 231 6.09 17.16 -8.73
CA GLU A 231 7.16 17.85 -9.48
C GLU A 231 8.53 17.47 -8.93
N PHE A 232 8.67 17.33 -7.61
CA PHE A 232 9.90 16.88 -6.98
C PHE A 232 10.28 15.43 -7.36
N ASP A 233 9.34 14.48 -7.36
CA ASP A 233 9.61 13.09 -7.80
C ASP A 233 10.07 13.09 -9.26
N ASP A 234 9.31 13.75 -10.14
CA ASP A 234 9.58 13.75 -11.59
C ASP A 234 10.93 14.41 -11.93
N ARG A 235 11.25 15.53 -11.27
CA ARG A 235 12.43 16.34 -11.60
C ARG A 235 13.71 15.87 -10.93
N TYR A 236 13.62 15.36 -9.70
CA TYR A 236 14.80 15.12 -8.86
C TYR A 236 14.94 13.66 -8.44
N TRP A 237 13.89 13.09 -7.84
CA TRP A 237 14.03 11.79 -7.17
C TRP A 237 13.98 10.60 -8.14
N GLN A 238 13.05 10.60 -9.11
CA GLN A 238 12.97 9.55 -10.12
C GLN A 238 14.25 9.47 -10.97
N PRO A 239 14.86 10.57 -11.44
CA PRO A 239 16.17 10.52 -12.10
C PRO A 239 17.27 9.88 -11.25
N LEU A 240 17.36 10.24 -9.96
CA LEU A 240 18.30 9.61 -9.01
C LEU A 240 18.07 8.10 -8.94
N GLU A 241 16.82 7.66 -8.83
CA GLU A 241 16.44 6.25 -8.80
C GLU A 241 16.82 5.51 -10.10
N GLU A 242 16.71 6.17 -11.24
CA GLU A 242 17.06 5.61 -12.55
C GLU A 242 18.56 5.43 -12.73
N MET A 243 19.39 6.30 -12.15
CA MET A 243 20.86 6.17 -12.15
C MET A 243 21.34 4.91 -11.42
N MET A 244 20.53 4.35 -10.52
CA MET A 244 20.88 3.18 -9.68
C MET A 244 20.65 1.84 -10.39
N GLY A 245 20.36 1.87 -11.68
CA GLY A 245 20.28 0.71 -12.54
C GLY A 245 18.89 0.06 -12.61
N PRO A 246 18.82 -1.24 -12.97
CA PRO A 246 17.57 -1.94 -13.18
C PRO A 246 16.67 -1.91 -11.95
N VAL A 247 15.36 -1.81 -12.17
CA VAL A 247 14.34 -1.75 -11.11
C VAL A 247 14.51 -2.86 -10.06
N GLN A 248 14.92 -4.06 -10.47
CA GLN A 248 15.03 -5.21 -9.59
C GLN A 248 16.12 -5.05 -8.50
N THR A 249 17.20 -4.34 -8.81
CA THR A 249 18.33 -4.12 -7.90
C THR A 249 18.33 -2.73 -7.29
N ARG A 250 17.54 -1.81 -7.85
CA ARG A 250 17.50 -0.38 -7.51
C ARG A 250 17.44 -0.09 -6.00
N SER A 251 16.56 -0.74 -5.25
CA SER A 251 16.45 -0.52 -3.80
C SER A 251 17.72 -0.91 -3.05
N ALA A 252 18.35 -2.04 -3.40
CA ALA A 252 19.61 -2.45 -2.81
C ALA A 252 20.75 -1.50 -3.19
N THR A 253 20.83 -1.09 -4.46
CA THR A 253 21.83 -0.13 -4.95
C THR A 253 21.68 1.23 -4.26
N LEU A 254 20.45 1.76 -4.14
CA LEU A 254 20.17 3.01 -3.42
C LEU A 254 20.59 2.92 -1.96
N THR A 255 20.28 1.81 -1.29
CA THR A 255 20.68 1.61 0.11
C THR A 255 22.20 1.66 0.26
N SER A 256 22.95 1.00 -0.62
CA SER A 256 24.41 1.07 -0.63
C SER A 256 24.91 2.48 -0.95
N PHE A 257 24.33 3.13 -1.96
CA PHE A 257 24.69 4.48 -2.38
C PHE A 257 24.55 5.50 -1.24
N PHE A 258 23.40 5.55 -0.56
CA PHE A 258 23.21 6.47 0.57
C PHE A 258 24.21 6.24 1.69
N ARG A 259 24.53 4.98 1.98
CA ARG A 259 25.53 4.65 2.99
C ARG A 259 26.91 5.16 2.55
N ASP A 260 27.30 4.93 1.31
CA ASP A 260 28.60 5.35 0.78
C ASP A 260 28.69 6.88 0.72
N PHE A 261 27.60 7.57 0.36
CA PHE A 261 27.48 9.03 0.43
C PHE A 261 27.72 9.57 1.85
N LEU A 262 27.11 8.97 2.88
CA LEU A 262 27.34 9.37 4.28
C LEU A 262 28.76 9.08 4.77
N MET A 263 29.46 8.15 4.12
CA MET A 263 30.84 7.79 4.45
C MET A 263 31.88 8.61 3.66
N LYS A 264 31.47 9.57 2.81
CA LYS A 264 32.38 10.37 1.96
C LYS A 264 33.45 11.13 2.74
N ASP A 265 33.15 11.50 3.99
CA ASP A 265 34.06 12.20 4.90
C ASP A 265 34.90 11.24 5.78
N GLY A 266 34.90 9.93 5.47
CA GLY A 266 35.74 8.93 6.13
C GLY A 266 35.19 8.37 7.44
N ARG A 267 33.95 8.70 7.84
CA ARG A 267 33.30 8.15 9.03
C ARG A 267 32.47 6.92 8.66
N TYR A 268 32.76 5.79 9.27
CA TYR A 268 32.02 4.55 9.01
C TYR A 268 30.56 4.62 9.47
N VAL A 269 29.65 4.14 8.61
CA VAL A 269 28.22 3.98 8.90
C VAL A 269 27.85 2.52 8.69
N SER A 270 27.30 1.87 9.72
CA SER A 270 26.82 0.50 9.58
C SER A 270 25.54 0.46 8.72
N PRO A 271 25.28 -0.63 7.98
CA PRO A 271 24.07 -0.74 7.15
C PRO A 271 22.78 -0.42 7.92
N SER A 272 22.63 -0.91 9.15
CA SER A 272 21.44 -0.69 9.98
C SER A 272 21.30 0.73 10.53
N ALA A 273 22.37 1.53 10.54
CA ALA A 273 22.38 2.90 11.05
C ALA A 273 22.30 3.96 9.94
N THR A 274 22.25 3.54 8.66
CA THR A 274 22.30 4.44 7.50
C THR A 274 21.28 5.57 7.60
N PHE A 275 20.01 5.23 7.84
CA PHE A 275 18.93 6.20 7.98
C PHE A 275 19.13 7.11 9.19
N ALA A 276 19.45 6.56 10.36
CA ALA A 276 19.63 7.35 11.58
C ALA A 276 20.76 8.39 11.43
N ARG A 277 21.84 8.04 10.71
CA ARG A 277 22.93 8.97 10.38
C ARG A 277 22.52 10.00 9.34
N PHE A 278 21.73 9.61 8.36
CA PHE A 278 21.17 10.52 7.38
C PHE A 278 20.32 11.60 8.07
N GLU A 279 19.37 11.16 8.88
CA GLU A 279 18.49 12.03 9.66
C GLU A 279 19.29 12.95 10.59
N GLU A 280 20.28 12.44 11.33
CA GLU A 280 21.16 13.26 12.18
C GLU A 280 21.82 14.39 11.37
N HIS A 281 22.32 14.08 10.17
CA HIS A 281 22.97 15.05 9.29
C HIS A 281 22.00 16.11 8.74
N TYR A 282 20.75 15.74 8.48
CA TYR A 282 19.72 16.60 7.89
C TYR A 282 18.60 16.99 8.90
N SER A 283 18.90 17.02 10.20
CA SER A 283 17.89 17.24 11.25
C SER A 283 17.52 18.71 11.53
N GLY A 284 18.19 19.68 10.90
CA GLY A 284 17.92 21.12 11.07
C GLY A 284 17.42 21.81 9.79
N ASP A 285 17.09 23.10 9.87
CA ASP A 285 16.47 23.84 8.75
C ASP A 285 17.46 24.34 7.67
N ASN A 286 18.73 23.94 7.76
CA ASN A 286 19.80 24.42 6.87
C ASN A 286 19.98 23.55 5.60
N TRP A 287 18.91 22.92 5.12
CA TRP A 287 18.90 22.19 3.86
C TRP A 287 17.53 22.29 3.19
N THR A 288 17.50 22.03 1.89
CA THR A 288 16.25 21.85 1.13
C THR A 288 16.28 20.49 0.45
N ALA A 289 15.10 19.91 0.21
CA ALA A 289 14.98 18.63 -0.48
C ALA A 289 15.60 18.68 -1.89
N GLU A 290 15.45 19.79 -2.60
CA GLU A 290 16.06 20.04 -3.91
C GLU A 290 17.58 20.11 -3.82
N GLY A 291 18.11 20.86 -2.84
CA GLY A 291 19.55 21.01 -2.65
C GLY A 291 20.23 19.68 -2.32
N LEU A 292 19.58 18.85 -1.51
CA LEU A 292 20.00 17.48 -1.23
C LEU A 292 19.97 16.63 -2.52
N ALA A 293 18.88 16.66 -3.29
CA ALA A 293 18.79 15.84 -4.49
C ALA A 293 19.82 16.22 -5.56
N GLU A 294 20.13 17.51 -5.69
CA GLU A 294 21.24 18.01 -6.51
C GLU A 294 22.60 17.55 -6.00
N GLU A 295 22.79 17.45 -4.68
CA GLU A 295 24.03 16.92 -4.08
C GLU A 295 24.19 15.42 -4.36
N LEU A 296 23.12 14.64 -4.28
CA LEU A 296 23.12 13.19 -4.51
C LEU A 296 23.36 12.79 -5.98
N THR A 297 23.23 13.73 -6.91
CA THR A 297 23.37 13.49 -8.36
C THR A 297 24.70 13.98 -8.95
N ARG A 298 25.59 14.55 -8.12
CA ARG A 298 26.95 14.97 -8.50
C ARG A 298 27.98 13.85 -8.31
#